data_AF-A0A5M3WB52-F1
#
_entry.id   AF-A0A5M3WB52-F1
#
_cell.length_a   1.000
_cell.length_b   1.000
_cell.length_c   1.000
_cell.angle_alpha   90.00
_cell.angle_beta   90.00
_cell.angle_gamma   90.00
#
_symmetry.space_group_name_H-M   'P 1'
#
loop_
_entity.id
_entity.type
_entity.pdbx_description
1 polymer ?
#
loop_
_entity_poly.entity_id
_entity_poly.type
_entity_poly.pdbx_seq_one_letter_code
_entity_poly.pdbx_strand_id
1 'polypeptide(L)' 'MIFDRVSHEREANRLLFRIVHHVARQHAGRPLDEIVTVLQRDLPPAPTLAEEEIRRIAEQISVGRDPSGF' A
#
# COMPACT_ATOMS: atom_id res chain seq x y z
N MET A 1 -11.33 -26.52 -6.33
CA MET A 1 -10.06 -26.24 -5.63
C MET A 1 -10.12 -24.83 -5.07
N ILE A 2 -10.38 -24.66 -3.76
CA ILE A 2 -10.58 -23.34 -3.11
C ILE A 2 -9.29 -22.85 -2.43
N PHE A 3 -8.39 -23.77 -2.06
CA PHE A 3 -7.12 -23.48 -1.38
C PHE A 3 -6.12 -22.64 -2.20
N ASP A 4 -6.21 -22.70 -3.53
CA ASP A 4 -5.31 -21.97 -4.42
C ASP A 4 -5.59 -20.46 -4.42
N ARG A 5 -6.88 -20.07 -4.45
CA ARG A 5 -7.30 -18.67 -4.46
C ARG A 5 -6.95 -17.94 -3.15
N VAL A 6 -7.23 -18.58 -2.01
CA VAL A 6 -6.94 -18.00 -0.68
C VAL A 6 -5.43 -17.82 -0.46
N SER A 7 -4.62 -18.73 -0.98
CA SER A 7 -3.16 -18.64 -0.89
C SER A 7 -2.61 -17.50 -1.76
N HIS A 8 -3.13 -17.34 -2.97
CA HIS A 8 -2.80 -16.22 -3.86
C HIS A 8 -3.23 -14.86 -3.27
N GLU A 9 -4.42 -14.77 -2.69
CA GLU A 9 -4.90 -13.53 -2.03
C GLU A 9 -4.04 -13.15 -0.82
N ARG A 10 -3.60 -14.14 -0.03
CA ARG A 10 -2.69 -13.92 1.11
C ARG A 10 -1.30 -13.47 0.67
N GLU A 11 -0.78 -14.01 -0.42
CA GLU A 11 0.52 -13.60 -0.95
C GLU A 11 0.46 -12.20 -1.56
N ALA A 12 -0.61 -11.89 -2.29
CA ALA A 12 -0.88 -10.54 -2.80
C ALA A 12 -1.00 -9.52 -1.66
N ASN A 13 -1.71 -9.85 -0.57
CA ASN A 13 -1.81 -8.99 0.60
C ASN A 13 -0.47 -8.80 1.32
N ARG A 14 0.38 -9.84 1.39
CA ARG A 14 1.73 -9.71 1.98
C ARG A 14 2.65 -8.84 1.13
N LEU A 15 2.59 -8.96 -0.19
CA LEU A 15 3.33 -8.11 -1.12
C LEU A 15 2.87 -6.65 -0.99
N LEU A 16 1.56 -6.44 -0.95
CA LEU A 16 0.96 -5.12 -0.75
C LEU A 16 1.44 -4.48 0.55
N PHE A 17 1.37 -5.22 1.66
CA PHE A 17 1.84 -4.76 2.96
C PHE A 17 3.32 -4.37 2.91
N ARG A 18 4.18 -5.18 2.29
CA ARG A 18 5.62 -4.89 2.18
C ARG A 18 5.89 -3.61 1.41
N ILE A 19 5.18 -3.40 0.29
CA ILE A 19 5.33 -2.18 -0.52
C ILE A 19 4.89 -0.96 0.28
N VAL A 20 3.69 -1.00 0.87
CA VAL A 20 3.15 0.11 1.67
C VAL A 20 4.06 0.43 2.86
N HIS A 21 4.54 -0.59 3.57
CA HIS A 21 5.45 -0.41 4.71
C HIS A 21 6.81 0.16 4.29
N HIS A 22 7.34 -0.27 3.14
CA HIS A 22 8.59 0.28 2.60
C HIS A 22 8.44 1.77 2.24
N VAL A 23 7.36 2.13 1.54
CA VAL A 23 7.04 3.51 1.17
C VAL A 23 6.82 4.35 2.43
N ALA A 24 6.07 3.84 3.41
CA ALA A 24 5.85 4.50 4.68
C ALA A 24 7.17 4.83 5.39
N ARG A 25 8.11 3.87 5.47
CA ARG A 25 9.39 4.09 6.12
C ARG A 25 10.31 5.09 5.40
N GLN A 26 10.24 5.16 4.07
CA GLN A 26 11.13 6.01 3.28
C GLN A 26 10.57 7.42 3.02
N HIS A 27 9.24 7.55 3.00
CA HIS A 27 8.53 8.77 2.59
C HIS A 27 7.60 9.32 3.68
N ALA A 28 7.65 8.81 4.93
CA ALA A 28 6.93 9.42 6.05
C ALA A 28 7.24 10.92 6.18
N GLY A 29 6.19 11.73 6.33
CA GLY A 29 6.32 13.18 6.44
C GLY A 29 6.53 13.92 5.12
N ARG A 30 6.55 13.22 3.97
CA ARG A 30 6.59 13.84 2.64
C ARG A 30 5.21 14.31 2.18
N PRO A 31 5.13 15.19 1.16
CA PRO A 31 3.86 15.63 0.59
C PRO A 31 3.02 14.46 0.05
N LEU A 32 1.70 14.57 0.24
CA LEU A 32 0.72 13.56 -0.19
C LEU A 32 0.89 13.18 -1.68
N ASP A 33 1.01 14.17 -2.56
CA ASP A 33 1.13 13.94 -4.02
C ASP A 33 2.38 13.13 -4.39
N GLU A 34 3.47 13.33 -3.65
CA GLU A 34 4.70 12.57 -3.85
C GLU A 34 4.50 11.10 -3.45
N ILE A 35 3.84 10.86 -2.31
CA ILE A 35 3.55 9.51 -1.82
C ILE A 35 2.57 8.78 -2.73
N VAL A 36 1.53 9.46 -3.22
CA VAL A 36 0.57 8.90 -4.18
C VAL A 36 1.28 8.47 -5.47
N THR A 37 2.17 9.31 -5.99
CA THR A 37 2.95 9.00 -7.20
C THR A 37 3.83 7.77 -7.00
N VAL A 38 4.50 7.66 -5.85
CA VAL A 38 5.34 6.50 -5.51
C VAL A 38 4.49 5.24 -5.36
N LEU A 39 3.36 5.32 -4.65
CA LEU A 39 2.44 4.18 -4.49
C LEU A 39 1.88 3.73 -5.84
N GLN A 40 1.46 4.64 -6.71
CA GLN A 40 0.96 4.29 -8.04
C GLN A 40 2.03 3.65 -8.94
N ARG A 41 3.31 4.00 -8.74
CA ARG A 41 4.42 3.40 -9.48
C ARG A 41 4.82 2.02 -8.96
N ASP A 42 4.85 1.86 -7.64
CA ASP A 42 5.39 0.67 -6.98
C ASP A 42 4.31 -0.38 -6.68
N LEU A 43 3.03 -0.01 -6.68
CA LEU A 43 1.91 -0.95 -6.54
C LEU A 43 1.64 -1.69 -7.86
N PRO A 44 1.35 -3.01 -7.80
CA PRO A 44 0.99 -3.77 -8.99
C PRO A 44 -0.33 -3.26 -9.60
N PRO A 45 -0.44 -3.22 -10.96
CA PRO A 45 -1.65 -2.78 -11.65
C PRO A 45 -2.78 -3.81 -11.50
N ALA A 46 -3.64 -3.58 -10.50
CA ALA A 46 -4.93 -4.24 -10.24
C ALA A 46 -4.91 -5.75 -9.84
N PRO A 47 -5.94 -6.25 -9.12
CA PRO A 47 -7.03 -5.56 -8.43
C PRO A 47 -6.93 -5.81 -6.91
N THR A 48 -6.28 -4.91 -6.16
CA THR A 48 -6.23 -5.13 -4.68
C THR A 48 -6.47 -3.87 -3.86
N LEU A 49 -6.31 -2.67 -4.41
CA LEU A 49 -6.64 -1.42 -3.72
C LEU A 49 -7.41 -0.50 -4.66
N ALA A 50 -8.54 0.01 -4.18
CA ALA A 50 -9.23 1.11 -4.82
C ALA A 50 -8.38 2.40 -4.75
N GLU A 51 -8.60 3.33 -5.67
CA GLU A 51 -7.89 4.62 -5.69
C GLU A 51 -8.10 5.42 -4.39
N GLU A 52 -9.30 5.36 -3.81
CA GLU A 52 -9.59 5.92 -2.48
C GLU A 52 -8.72 5.31 -1.38
N GLU A 53 -8.44 4.01 -1.47
CA GLU A 53 -7.65 3.27 -0.49
C GLU A 53 -6.16 3.65 -0.60
N ILE A 54 -5.65 3.81 -1.81
CA ILE A 54 -4.31 4.34 -2.09
C ILE A 54 -4.19 5.76 -1.49
N ARG A 55 -5.20 6.60 -1.70
CA ARG A 55 -5.21 7.98 -1.18
C ARG A 55 -5.22 8.01 0.35
N ARG A 56 -6.02 7.15 1.00
CA ARG A 56 -6.02 7.02 2.48
C ARG A 56 -4.65 6.60 3.00
N ILE A 57 -4.03 5.60 2.40
CA ILE A 57 -2.69 5.12 2.79
C ILE A 57 -1.68 6.27 2.64
N ALA A 58 -1.71 6.98 1.52
CA ALA A 58 -0.81 8.09 1.26
C ALA A 58 -0.98 9.23 2.27
N GLU A 59 -2.21 9.55 2.67
CA GLU A 59 -2.51 10.55 3.69
C GLU A 59 -1.93 10.16 5.06
N GLN A 60 -2.11 8.91 5.47
CA GLN A 60 -1.53 8.41 6.72
C GLN A 60 0.00 8.51 6.71
N ILE A 61 0.66 8.11 5.62
CA ILE A 61 2.12 8.23 5.47
C ILE A 61 2.56 9.69 5.48
N SER A 62 1.82 10.57 4.82
CA SER A 62 2.12 12.00 4.75
C SER A 62 2.11 12.66 6.12
N VAL A 63 1.15 12.27 6.98
CA VAL A 63 1.11 12.74 8.38
C VAL A 63 2.11 12.02 9.31
N GLY A 64 2.96 11.14 8.76
CA GLY A 64 3.95 10.36 9.51
C GLY A 64 3.36 9.22 10.34
N ARG A 65 2.11 8.84 10.07
CA ARG A 65 1.45 7.70 10.72
C ARG A 65 1.69 6.44 9.89
N ASP A 66 2.04 5.37 10.57
CA ASP A 66 2.21 4.07 9.92
C ASP A 66 0.82 3.52 9.53
N PRO A 67 0.51 3.39 8.22
CA PRO A 67 -0.79 2.87 7.76
C PRO A 67 -0.89 1.36 7.94
N SER A 68 0.23 0.66 8.22
CA SER A 68 0.25 -0.79 8.39
C SER A 68 -0.43 -1.27 9.67
N GLY A 69 -0.82 -0.36 10.57
CA GLY A 69 -1.79 -0.62 11.65
C GLY A 69 -1.50 -1.89 12.43
N PHE A 70 -0.48 -1.84 13.31
CA PHE A 70 -0.44 -2.72 14.49
C PHE A 70 -1.10 -2.01 15.67
#